data_AF-A0A522GW69-F1
#
_entry.id   AF-A0A522GW69-F1
#
_cell.length_a   1.000
_cell.length_b   1.000
_cell.length_c   1.000
_cell.angle_alpha   90.00
_cell.angle_beta   90.00
_cell.angle_gamma   90.00
#
_symmetry.space_group_name_H-M   'P 1'
#
loop_
_entity.id
_entity.type
_entity.pdbx_description
1 polymer ?
#
loop_
_entity_poly.entity_id
_entity_poly.type
_entity_poly.pdbx_seq_one_letter_code
_entity_poly.pdbx_strand_id
1 'polypeptide(L)'
;MTTPYSCATSPLPSCSAYLQKGQAAVEALVVLLVLLSLWVGIAWLLRFQDIALQAQHASRYAAFSLGRHVGLRPVGDIRRRYFSGAAHQWVDRGGHHLLDPAQVSLQMTRHQKLGVVAQAGGALPDAVVLRRGWQLEDAGIVRAQVLAAPHRPERHLLHKAGGLNTGLSQFDSWYPALSRHTAILVGAGHSSGDQEVQRRVAESGLGWSDNAADSYRLGRQVQSAVQALDRPWNRGTPEFDWLSSWVGFVPARHLYTNQEGP
;
A
#
# COMPACT_ATOMS: atom_id res chain seq x y z
N MET A 1 -14.26 5.57 105.30
CA MET A 1 -14.56 4.23 104.76
C MET A 1 -14.99 4.40 103.31
N THR A 2 -14.42 3.57 102.46
CA THR A 2 -14.27 3.66 101.00
C THR A 2 -15.55 3.88 100.20
N THR A 3 -15.44 4.80 99.24
CA THR A 3 -16.37 5.18 98.19
C THR A 3 -16.54 4.11 97.10
N PRO A 4 -17.64 4.17 96.32
CA PRO A 4 -18.07 3.11 95.40
C PRO A 4 -17.63 3.35 93.94
N TYR A 5 -17.54 2.23 93.20
CA TYR A 5 -17.78 2.04 91.76
C TYR A 5 -17.23 3.09 90.75
N SER A 6 -16.05 2.78 90.21
CA SER A 6 -15.60 3.27 88.89
C SER A 6 -16.43 2.64 87.77
N CYS A 7 -17.28 3.44 87.13
CA CYS A 7 -17.70 3.21 85.74
C CYS A 7 -16.61 3.78 84.83
N ALA A 8 -15.81 2.92 84.21
CA ALA A 8 -14.86 3.31 83.18
C ALA A 8 -15.63 3.65 81.90
N THR A 9 -15.77 4.95 81.62
CA THR A 9 -16.23 5.51 80.35
C THR A 9 -15.18 5.25 79.26
N SER A 10 -15.55 4.46 78.26
CA SER A 10 -14.80 4.31 77.01
C SER A 10 -14.70 5.65 76.28
N PRO A 11 -13.53 6.05 75.74
CA PRO A 11 -13.48 7.11 74.76
C PRO A 11 -13.96 6.53 73.41
N LEU A 12 -15.03 7.12 72.87
CA LEU A 12 -15.44 6.93 71.49
C LEU A 12 -14.25 7.19 70.55
N PRO A 13 -14.11 6.45 69.44
CA PRO A 13 -13.14 6.79 68.42
C PRO A 13 -13.50 8.18 67.89
N SER A 14 -12.59 9.12 68.09
CA SER A 14 -12.62 10.44 67.48
C SER A 14 -12.94 10.27 66.00
N CYS A 15 -14.15 10.66 65.61
CA CYS A 15 -14.46 10.91 64.21
C CYS A 15 -13.50 12.02 63.76
N SER A 16 -12.36 11.63 63.20
CA SER A 16 -11.54 12.51 62.38
C SER A 16 -12.37 12.85 61.15
N ALA A 17 -13.31 13.78 61.33
CA ALA A 17 -13.80 14.60 60.24
C ALA A 17 -12.59 15.41 59.76
N TYR A 18 -11.80 14.79 58.89
CA TYR A 18 -10.80 15.48 58.10
C TYR A 18 -11.55 16.59 57.37
N LEU A 19 -11.39 17.81 57.85
CA LEU A 19 -11.86 19.02 57.22
C LEU A 19 -11.24 19.07 55.82
N GLN A 20 -11.99 18.56 54.84
CA GLN A 20 -11.67 18.59 53.41
C GLN A 20 -11.84 20.03 52.92
N LYS A 21 -11.01 20.94 53.43
CA LYS A 21 -11.00 22.37 53.08
C LYS A 21 -10.26 22.53 51.75
N GLY A 22 -11.01 22.49 50.65
CA GLY A 22 -10.53 22.91 49.32
C GLY A 22 -9.66 21.91 48.55
N GLN A 23 -9.18 20.82 49.17
CA GLN A 23 -8.37 19.80 48.50
C GLN A 23 -9.12 19.11 47.35
N ALA A 24 -10.42 18.80 47.53
CA ALA A 24 -11.22 18.20 46.46
C ALA A 24 -11.32 19.09 45.21
N ALA A 25 -11.34 20.42 45.40
CA ALA A 25 -11.37 21.36 44.27
C ALA A 25 -10.03 21.39 43.53
N VAL A 26 -8.91 21.31 44.25
CA VAL A 26 -7.56 21.22 43.66
C VAL A 26 -7.38 19.90 42.93
N GLU A 27 -7.78 18.77 43.54
CA GLU A 27 -7.72 17.44 42.92
C GLU A 27 -8.58 17.39 41.64
N ALA A 28 -9.81 17.91 41.70
CA ALA A 28 -10.68 17.99 40.52
C ALA A 28 -10.08 18.87 39.41
N LEU A 29 -9.45 20.00 39.75
CA LEU A 29 -8.76 20.85 38.80
C LEU A 29 -7.58 20.13 38.13
N VAL A 30 -6.79 19.39 38.90
CA VAL A 30 -5.67 18.59 38.37
C VAL A 30 -6.18 17.52 37.43
N VAL A 31 -7.20 16.76 37.82
CA VAL A 31 -7.82 15.73 36.97
C VAL A 31 -8.36 16.34 35.68
N LEU A 32 -9.04 17.49 35.76
CA LEU A 32 -9.56 18.19 34.59
C LEU A 32 -8.44 18.60 33.63
N LEU A 33 -7.33 19.14 34.14
CA LEU A 33 -6.17 19.51 33.31
C LEU A 33 -5.54 18.29 32.63
N VAL A 34 -5.46 17.15 33.32
CA VAL A 34 -4.98 15.89 32.75
C VAL A 34 -5.89 15.42 31.62
N LEU A 35 -7.21 15.44 31.82
CA LEU A 35 -8.19 15.04 30.79
C LEU A 35 -8.14 15.95 29.56
N LEU A 36 -8.01 17.27 29.76
CA LEU A 36 -7.85 18.23 28.66
C LEU A 36 -6.55 17.99 27.88
N SER A 37 -5.45 17.72 28.58
CA SER A 37 -4.16 17.39 27.95
C SER A 37 -4.26 16.10 27.13
N LEU A 38 -4.91 15.06 27.68
CA LEU A 38 -5.16 13.81 26.97
C LEU A 38 -5.99 14.03 25.70
N TRP A 39 -7.04 14.85 25.78
CA TRP A 39 -7.87 15.19 24.63
C TRP A 39 -7.06 15.86 23.51
N VAL A 40 -6.19 16.82 23.87
CA VAL A 40 -5.27 17.47 22.93
C VAL A 40 -4.31 16.45 22.31
N GLY A 41 -3.73 15.57 23.13
CA GLY A 41 -2.82 14.52 22.68
C GLY A 41 -3.48 13.52 21.71
N ILE A 42 -4.72 13.11 21.98
CA ILE A 42 -5.49 12.22 21.10
C ILE A 42 -5.76 12.92 19.76
N ALA A 43 -6.25 14.16 19.77
CA ALA A 43 -6.50 14.91 18.54
C ALA A 43 -5.22 15.16 17.73
N TRP A 44 -4.09 15.40 18.40
CA TRP A 44 -2.78 15.50 17.77
C TRP A 44 -2.37 14.18 17.10
N LEU A 45 -2.49 13.06 17.82
CA LEU A 45 -2.12 11.73 17.33
C LEU A 45 -2.98 11.30 16.13
N LEU A 46 -4.30 11.52 16.19
CA LEU A 46 -5.21 11.17 15.09
C LEU A 46 -4.88 11.92 13.80
N ARG A 47 -4.58 13.22 13.88
CA ARG A 47 -4.13 14.02 12.73
C ARG A 47 -2.84 13.45 12.14
N PHE A 48 -1.88 13.11 12.99
CA PHE A 48 -0.61 12.52 12.55
C PHE A 48 -0.79 11.12 11.92
N GLN A 49 -1.68 10.31 12.50
CA GLN A 49 -2.01 8.98 11.98
C GLN A 49 -2.70 9.06 10.62
N ASP A 50 -3.60 10.03 10.42
CA ASP A 50 -4.25 10.24 9.14
C ASP A 50 -3.24 10.64 8.04
N ILE A 51 -2.34 11.59 8.32
CA ILE A 51 -1.24 11.93 7.39
C ILE A 51 -0.41 10.69 7.04
N ALA A 52 -0.11 9.84 8.03
CA ALA A 52 0.65 8.61 7.82
C ALA A 52 -0.10 7.59 6.95
N LEU A 53 -1.43 7.49 7.09
CA LEU A 53 -2.29 6.64 6.26
C LEU A 53 -2.33 7.17 4.82
N GLN A 54 -2.50 8.47 4.63
CA GLN A 54 -2.48 9.09 3.30
C GLN A 54 -1.13 8.88 2.60
N ALA A 55 -0.01 9.03 3.32
CA ALA A 55 1.31 8.74 2.78
C ALA A 55 1.49 7.27 2.38
N GLN A 56 0.89 6.33 3.12
CA GLN A 56 0.89 4.91 2.78
C GLN A 56 0.01 4.58 1.57
N HIS A 57 -1.16 5.20 1.44
CA HIS A 57 -2.00 5.06 0.24
C HIS A 57 -1.32 5.66 -0.99
N ALA A 58 -0.70 6.82 -0.84
CA ALA A 58 0.08 7.47 -1.89
C ALA A 58 1.27 6.60 -2.35
N SER A 59 2.03 5.99 -1.43
CA SER A 59 3.16 5.12 -1.80
C SER A 59 2.70 3.86 -2.56
N ARG A 60 1.57 3.27 -2.15
CA ARG A 60 0.97 2.13 -2.86
C ARG A 60 0.50 2.52 -4.24
N TYR A 61 -0.22 3.63 -4.36
CA TYR A 61 -0.67 4.14 -5.66
C TYR A 61 0.51 4.41 -6.60
N ALA A 62 1.56 5.07 -6.11
CA ALA A 62 2.79 5.29 -6.86
C ALA A 62 3.41 3.98 -7.35
N ALA A 63 3.58 3.00 -6.46
CA ALA A 63 4.15 1.70 -6.80
C ALA A 63 3.32 0.99 -7.88
N PHE A 64 2.01 0.86 -7.70
CA PHE A 64 1.14 0.17 -8.65
C PHE A 64 0.98 0.91 -9.99
N SER A 65 1.00 2.24 -9.98
CA SER A 65 0.96 3.03 -11.22
C SER A 65 2.14 2.70 -12.14
N LEU A 66 3.33 2.47 -11.57
CA LEU A 66 4.51 2.08 -12.32
C LEU A 66 4.43 0.65 -12.86
N GLY A 67 3.74 -0.25 -12.13
CA GLY A 67 3.44 -1.59 -12.63
C GLY A 67 2.61 -1.56 -13.92
N ARG A 68 1.75 -0.54 -14.10
CA ARG A 68 0.94 -0.37 -15.30
C ARG A 68 1.68 0.37 -16.41
N HIS A 69 2.36 1.47 -16.08
CA HIS A 69 3.11 2.27 -17.06
C HIS A 69 4.52 2.54 -16.56
N VAL A 70 5.49 1.89 -17.20
CA VAL A 70 6.91 2.08 -16.91
C VAL A 70 7.29 3.53 -17.21
N GLY A 71 7.71 4.28 -16.18
CA GLY A 71 8.16 5.66 -16.30
C GLY A 71 7.16 6.73 -15.83
N LEU A 72 5.92 6.36 -15.53
CA LEU A 72 4.94 7.30 -14.98
C LEU A 72 5.35 7.75 -13.56
N ARG A 73 5.44 9.07 -13.34
CA ARG A 73 5.74 9.67 -12.04
C ARG A 73 4.56 10.53 -11.58
N PRO A 74 3.60 9.98 -10.83
CA PRO A 74 2.32 10.65 -10.56
C PRO A 74 2.40 11.62 -9.36
N VAL A 75 3.46 12.44 -9.26
CA VAL A 75 3.68 13.33 -8.10
C VAL A 75 2.54 14.34 -7.95
N GLY A 76 2.12 14.97 -9.06
CA GLY A 76 1.01 15.92 -9.06
C GLY A 76 -0.31 15.28 -8.65
N ASP A 77 -0.61 14.09 -9.16
CA ASP A 77 -1.83 13.34 -8.80
C ASP A 77 -1.83 12.90 -7.35
N ILE A 78 -0.67 12.49 -6.83
CA ILE A 78 -0.54 12.11 -5.41
C ILE A 78 -0.83 13.30 -4.50
N ARG A 79 -0.21 14.45 -4.77
CA ARG A 79 -0.42 15.68 -3.99
C ARG A 79 -1.89 16.08 -4.00
N ARG A 80 -2.51 16.05 -5.18
CA ARG A 80 -3.93 16.40 -5.34
C ARG A 80 -4.85 15.42 -4.60
N ARG A 81 -4.65 14.11 -4.78
CA ARG A 81 -5.58 13.07 -4.31
C ARG A 81 -5.45 12.75 -2.82
N TYR A 82 -4.24 12.75 -2.27
CA TYR A 82 -3.98 12.24 -0.92
C TYR A 82 -3.61 13.33 0.09
N PHE A 83 -3.20 14.52 -0.37
CA PHE A 83 -2.71 15.58 0.51
C PHE A 83 -3.43 16.92 0.31
N SER A 84 -4.40 16.99 -0.59
CA SER A 84 -5.18 18.19 -0.84
C SER A 84 -6.69 17.92 -0.82
N GLY A 85 -7.49 18.99 -0.76
CA GLY A 85 -8.94 18.93 -0.75
C GLY A 85 -9.55 19.10 0.65
N ALA A 86 -10.87 19.20 0.71
CA ALA A 86 -11.61 19.51 1.94
C ALA A 86 -11.47 18.43 3.03
N ALA A 87 -11.20 17.17 2.64
CA ALA A 87 -11.00 16.07 3.57
C ALA A 87 -9.60 16.07 4.23
N HIS A 88 -8.65 16.83 3.71
CA HIS A 88 -7.24 16.81 4.13
C HIS A 88 -6.81 18.19 4.68
N GLN A 89 -7.64 18.76 5.56
CA GLN A 89 -7.39 20.05 6.22
C GLN A 89 -6.75 19.83 7.60
N TRP A 90 -5.54 19.27 7.61
CA TRP A 90 -4.79 19.15 8.85
C TRP A 90 -4.33 20.53 9.29
N VAL A 91 -5.00 21.08 10.29
CA VAL A 91 -4.65 22.35 10.93
C VAL A 91 -4.17 22.10 12.35
N ASP A 92 -3.29 22.95 12.86
CA ASP A 92 -2.89 22.97 14.27
C ASP A 92 -3.99 23.62 15.14
N ARG A 93 -3.73 23.82 16.44
CA ARG A 93 -4.67 24.52 17.33
C ARG A 93 -4.78 26.02 17.01
N GLY A 94 -3.78 26.60 16.34
CA GLY A 94 -3.75 28.00 15.90
C GLY A 94 -4.45 28.24 14.55
N GLY A 95 -4.90 27.19 13.86
CA GLY A 95 -5.52 27.26 12.54
C GLY A 95 -4.53 27.25 11.37
N HIS A 96 -3.24 27.03 11.60
CA HIS A 96 -2.23 26.92 10.55
C HIS A 96 -2.21 25.52 9.95
N HIS A 97 -2.04 25.43 8.63
CA HIS A 97 -1.91 24.14 7.95
C HIS A 97 -0.63 23.41 8.39
N LEU A 98 -0.81 22.16 8.83
CA LEU A 98 0.27 21.29 9.29
C LEU A 98 1.14 20.79 8.14
N LEU A 99 0.58 20.66 6.92
CA LEU A 99 1.31 20.13 5.78
C LEU A 99 0.95 20.91 4.52
N ASP A 100 1.97 21.43 3.84
CA ASP A 100 1.83 21.97 2.49
C ASP A 100 2.00 20.82 1.48
N PRO A 101 1.03 20.57 0.57
CA PRO A 101 1.17 19.57 -0.48
C PRO A 101 2.45 19.73 -1.32
N ALA A 102 2.98 20.94 -1.47
CA ALA A 102 4.23 21.20 -2.18
C ALA A 102 5.45 20.58 -1.48
N GLN A 103 5.41 20.41 -0.16
CA GLN A 103 6.46 19.80 0.65
C GLN A 103 6.42 18.26 0.63
N VAL A 104 5.36 17.68 0.06
CA VAL A 104 5.29 16.23 -0.17
C VAL A 104 6.15 15.89 -1.37
N SER A 105 7.14 15.02 -1.17
CA SER A 105 8.00 14.52 -2.24
C SER A 105 7.81 13.03 -2.46
N LEU A 106 7.94 12.61 -3.72
CA LEU A 106 7.93 11.21 -4.13
C LEU A 106 9.32 10.87 -4.67
N GLN A 107 9.95 9.86 -4.08
CA GLN A 107 11.15 9.24 -4.58
C GLN A 107 10.80 7.86 -5.13
N MET A 108 11.31 7.55 -6.32
CA MET A 108 11.10 6.26 -6.96
C MET A 108 12.47 5.67 -7.29
N THR A 109 12.77 4.52 -6.71
CA THR A 109 14.02 3.81 -6.94
C THR A 109 13.73 2.41 -7.46
N ARG A 110 14.47 1.98 -8.48
CA ARG A 110 14.49 0.59 -8.93
C ARG A 110 15.73 -0.07 -8.34
N HIS A 111 15.51 -1.08 -7.51
CA HIS A 111 16.56 -1.91 -6.94
C HIS A 111 17.00 -2.99 -7.94
N GLN A 112 18.16 -3.58 -7.67
CA GLN A 112 18.82 -4.55 -8.54
C GLN A 112 17.92 -5.76 -8.80
N LYS A 113 18.02 -6.31 -10.02
CA LYS A 113 17.39 -7.58 -10.40
C LYS A 113 17.87 -8.71 -9.48
N LEU A 114 17.00 -9.65 -9.17
CA LEU A 114 17.37 -10.89 -8.52
C LEU A 114 18.48 -11.61 -9.31
N GLY A 115 19.46 -12.15 -8.58
CA GLY A 115 20.49 -12.99 -9.18
C GLY A 115 19.88 -14.18 -9.93
N VAL A 116 20.57 -14.67 -10.96
CA VAL A 116 20.03 -15.68 -11.89
C VAL A 116 19.48 -16.92 -11.18
N VAL A 117 20.12 -17.36 -10.09
CA VAL A 117 19.69 -18.52 -9.28
C VAL A 117 18.41 -18.29 -8.49
N ALA A 118 18.08 -17.04 -8.16
CA ALA A 118 16.90 -16.65 -7.40
C ALA A 118 15.69 -16.32 -8.29
N GLN A 119 15.86 -16.39 -9.61
CA GLN A 119 14.77 -16.20 -10.56
C GLN A 119 14.05 -17.52 -10.87
N ALA A 120 12.83 -17.45 -11.42
CA ALA A 120 12.00 -18.61 -11.71
C ALA A 120 12.70 -19.66 -12.60
N GLY A 121 12.96 -20.86 -12.08
CA GLY A 121 13.71 -21.92 -12.79
C GLY A 121 15.24 -21.78 -12.71
N GLY A 122 15.76 -20.83 -11.92
CA GLY A 122 17.18 -20.72 -11.58
C GLY A 122 18.09 -20.42 -12.77
N ALA A 123 19.27 -21.07 -12.79
CA ALA A 123 20.30 -20.85 -13.79
C ALA A 123 20.30 -21.85 -14.95
N LEU A 124 19.27 -22.71 -15.05
CA LEU A 124 19.15 -23.64 -16.17
C LEU A 124 19.01 -22.86 -17.49
N PRO A 125 19.74 -23.20 -18.56
CA PRO A 125 19.69 -22.49 -19.83
C PRO A 125 18.26 -22.36 -20.39
N ASP A 126 17.50 -23.43 -20.40
CA ASP A 126 16.12 -23.44 -20.89
C ASP A 126 15.20 -22.56 -20.02
N ALA A 127 15.44 -22.52 -18.71
CA ALA A 127 14.70 -21.64 -17.81
C ALA A 127 15.00 -20.15 -18.09
N VAL A 128 16.25 -19.81 -18.44
CA VAL A 128 16.60 -18.44 -18.85
C VAL A 128 15.87 -18.07 -20.15
N VAL A 129 15.86 -18.98 -21.13
CA VAL A 129 15.15 -18.76 -22.41
C VAL A 129 13.64 -18.60 -22.17
N LEU A 130 13.02 -19.50 -21.40
CA LEU A 130 11.60 -19.44 -21.07
C LEU A 130 11.22 -18.17 -20.31
N ARG A 131 11.99 -17.78 -19.28
CA ARG A 131 11.73 -16.54 -18.54
C ARG A 131 11.77 -15.31 -19.44
N ARG A 132 12.69 -15.26 -20.40
CA ARG A 132 12.79 -14.14 -21.34
C ARG A 132 11.65 -14.17 -22.36
N GLY A 133 11.36 -15.34 -22.95
CA GLY A 133 10.28 -15.52 -23.92
C GLY A 133 8.91 -15.19 -23.32
N TRP A 134 8.66 -15.62 -22.09
CA TRP A 134 7.42 -15.32 -21.36
C TRP A 134 7.45 -13.99 -20.59
N GLN A 135 8.54 -13.22 -20.71
CA GLN A 135 8.72 -11.93 -20.03
C GLN A 135 8.44 -12.01 -18.52
N LEU A 136 8.83 -13.13 -17.90
CA LEU A 136 8.79 -13.40 -16.46
C LEU A 136 10.11 -13.04 -15.77
N GLU A 137 11.16 -12.72 -16.55
CA GLU A 137 12.45 -12.33 -16.02
C GLU A 137 12.29 -11.10 -15.11
N ASP A 138 12.84 -11.19 -13.90
CA ASP A 138 12.74 -10.09 -12.93
C ASP A 138 13.37 -8.81 -13.50
N ALA A 139 12.56 -7.76 -13.61
CA ALA A 139 13.02 -6.43 -14.03
C ALA A 139 13.55 -5.59 -12.84
N GLY A 140 13.54 -6.15 -11.63
CA GLY A 140 13.94 -5.52 -10.38
C GLY A 140 12.76 -5.00 -9.57
N ILE A 141 12.98 -4.88 -8.26
CA ILE A 141 12.00 -4.36 -7.31
C ILE A 141 11.95 -2.85 -7.42
N VAL A 142 10.75 -2.28 -7.55
CA VAL A 142 10.56 -0.84 -7.48
C VAL A 142 10.06 -0.46 -6.10
N ARG A 143 10.77 0.48 -5.47
CA ARG A 143 10.36 1.16 -4.25
C ARG A 143 9.82 2.55 -4.61
N ALA A 144 8.58 2.79 -4.23
CA ALA A 144 8.01 4.14 -4.20
C ALA A 144 7.99 4.63 -2.75
N GLN A 145 8.61 5.78 -2.51
CA GLN A 145 8.74 6.40 -1.20
C GLN A 145 8.11 7.79 -1.21
N VAL A 146 7.18 8.02 -0.28
CA VAL A 146 6.54 9.31 -0.06
C VAL A 146 7.09 9.90 1.24
N LEU A 147 7.62 11.11 1.14
CA LEU A 147 8.06 11.92 2.27
C LEU A 147 7.06 13.06 2.45
N ALA A 148 6.41 13.10 3.61
CA ALA A 148 5.57 14.21 4.05
C ALA A 148 6.25 14.83 5.27
N ALA A 149 6.71 16.08 5.13
CA ALA A 149 7.33 16.82 6.22
C ALA A 149 6.36 17.91 6.67
N PRO A 150 5.69 17.75 7.83
CA PRO A 150 4.83 18.79 8.37
C PRO A 150 5.61 20.08 8.64
N HIS A 151 4.94 21.22 8.48
CA HIS A 151 5.50 22.54 8.73
C HIS A 151 5.96 22.64 10.19
N ARG A 152 7.20 23.09 10.38
CA ARG A 152 7.73 23.41 11.70
C ARG A 152 7.59 24.92 11.90
N PRO A 153 6.75 25.39 12.83
CA PRO A 153 6.68 26.81 13.09
C PRO A 153 8.05 27.29 13.57
N GLU A 154 8.47 28.46 13.09
CA GLU A 154 9.71 29.09 13.54
C GLU A 154 9.63 29.33 15.07
N ARG A 155 10.65 28.87 15.80
CA ARG A 155 10.70 28.94 17.28
C ARG A 155 10.45 30.35 17.84
N HIS A 156 10.71 31.39 17.06
CA HIS A 156 10.49 32.79 17.46
C HIS A 156 9.02 33.21 17.54
N LEU A 157 8.10 32.51 16.86
CA LEU A 157 6.66 32.80 16.92
C LEU A 157 5.97 32.16 18.14
N LEU A 158 6.50 31.05 18.67
CA LEU A 158 5.99 30.37 19.86
C LEU A 158 6.10 31.22 21.13
N HIS A 159 7.07 32.14 21.21
CA HIS A 159 7.26 33.04 22.34
C HIS A 159 6.43 34.33 22.27
N LYS A 160 5.88 34.69 21.10
CA LYS A 160 5.21 35.98 20.86
C LYS A 160 3.68 35.90 21.00
N ALA A 161 3.10 34.69 20.96
CA ALA A 161 1.71 34.46 21.32
C ALA A 161 1.58 34.54 22.84
N GLY A 162 1.26 35.74 23.37
CA GLY A 162 1.15 36.06 24.79
C GLY A 162 -0.02 35.41 25.53
N GLY A 163 -0.19 34.09 25.37
CA GLY A 163 -1.08 33.27 26.18
C GLY A 163 -0.32 32.59 27.32
N LEU A 164 -1.06 32.12 28.34
CA LEU A 164 -0.53 31.23 29.38
C LEU A 164 0.33 30.13 28.73
N ASN A 165 1.60 30.04 29.13
CA ASN A 165 2.56 29.04 28.67
C ASN A 165 2.20 27.66 29.26
N THR A 166 0.99 27.18 28.98
CA THR A 166 0.59 25.80 29.20
C THR A 166 1.47 24.97 28.26
N GLY A 167 2.17 23.93 28.74
CA GLY A 167 3.08 23.10 27.92
C GLY A 167 2.43 22.40 26.70
N LEU A 168 1.17 22.74 26.38
CA LEU A 168 0.41 22.28 25.24
C LEU A 168 0.90 22.87 23.90
N SER A 169 1.65 23.97 23.89
CA SER A 169 2.27 24.51 22.65
C SER A 169 3.27 23.53 22.02
N GLN A 170 3.77 22.56 22.79
CA GLN A 170 4.59 21.48 22.28
C GLN A 170 3.84 20.65 21.22
N PHE A 171 2.53 20.45 21.36
CA PHE A 171 1.71 19.73 20.38
C PHE A 171 1.54 20.49 19.06
N ASP A 172 1.70 21.81 19.05
CA ASP A 172 1.61 22.63 17.83
C ASP A 172 2.97 22.69 17.09
N SER A 173 4.07 22.56 17.83
CA SER A 173 5.43 22.71 17.29
C SER A 173 6.10 21.42 16.81
N TRP A 174 5.67 20.27 17.33
CA TRP A 174 6.36 19.00 17.12
C TRP A 174 5.57 18.03 16.25
N TYR A 175 5.91 17.97 14.97
CA TYR A 175 5.49 16.90 14.06
C TYR A 175 6.73 16.31 13.37
N PRO A 176 7.01 15.01 13.51
CA PRO A 176 8.14 14.39 12.84
C PRO A 176 7.86 14.23 11.33
N ALA A 177 8.92 14.26 10.53
CA ALA A 177 8.80 13.96 9.10
C ALA A 177 8.39 12.49 8.91
N LEU A 178 7.39 12.26 8.06
CA LEU A 178 6.86 10.94 7.75
C LEU A 178 7.45 10.43 6.45
N SER A 179 8.09 9.28 6.53
CA SER A 179 8.54 8.51 5.37
C SER A 179 7.74 7.22 5.30
N ARG A 180 7.06 6.99 4.18
CA ARG A 180 6.34 5.75 3.87
C ARG A 180 6.81 5.21 2.54
N HIS A 181 7.00 3.90 2.47
CA HIS A 181 7.45 3.27 1.24
C HIS A 181 6.67 1.99 0.94
N THR A 182 6.53 1.69 -0.34
CA THR A 182 5.97 0.44 -0.84
C THR A 182 6.92 -0.10 -1.90
N ALA A 183 7.26 -1.38 -1.76
CA ALA A 183 8.11 -2.09 -2.70
C ALA A 183 7.29 -3.17 -3.39
N ILE A 184 7.33 -3.20 -4.72
CA ILE A 184 6.68 -4.25 -5.52
C ILE A 184 7.63 -4.76 -6.59
N LEU A 185 7.48 -6.03 -6.94
CA LEU A 185 8.03 -6.58 -8.18
C LEU A 185 7.17 -6.05 -9.34
N VAL A 186 7.80 -5.49 -10.36
CA VAL A 186 7.13 -5.00 -11.57
C VAL A 186 7.65 -5.77 -12.79
N GLY A 187 6.79 -5.96 -13.78
CA GLY A 187 7.18 -6.71 -14.99
C GLY A 187 7.33 -8.22 -14.74
N ALA A 188 6.63 -8.76 -13.74
CA ALA A 188 6.64 -10.19 -13.43
C ALA A 188 5.68 -10.99 -14.35
N GLY A 189 5.65 -10.64 -15.63
CA GLY A 189 4.81 -11.31 -16.64
C GLY A 189 3.32 -10.99 -16.60
N HIS A 190 2.87 -9.95 -15.88
CA HIS A 190 1.48 -9.50 -15.98
C HIS A 190 1.17 -9.02 -17.41
N SER A 191 -0.08 -9.22 -17.83
CA SER A 191 -0.59 -8.77 -19.13
C SER A 191 -1.79 -7.85 -18.92
N SER A 192 -1.97 -6.87 -19.80
CA SER A 192 -3.14 -5.99 -19.83
C SER A 192 -4.37 -6.64 -20.47
N GLY A 193 -4.21 -7.81 -21.12
CA GLY A 193 -5.33 -8.55 -21.72
C GLY A 193 -4.94 -9.88 -22.35
N ASP A 194 -5.95 -10.64 -22.78
CA ASP A 194 -5.79 -11.99 -23.32
C ASP A 194 -4.98 -12.01 -24.61
N GLN A 195 -5.17 -11.03 -25.50
CA GLN A 195 -4.45 -10.93 -26.77
C GLN A 195 -2.94 -10.83 -26.56
N GLU A 196 -2.50 -10.06 -25.56
CA GLU A 196 -1.08 -9.91 -25.24
C GLU A 196 -0.51 -11.19 -24.60
N VAL A 197 -1.30 -11.93 -23.82
CA VAL A 197 -0.90 -13.25 -23.32
C VAL A 197 -0.74 -14.23 -24.48
N GLN A 198 -1.73 -14.31 -25.37
CA GLN A 198 -1.72 -15.21 -26.53
C GLN A 198 -0.52 -14.90 -27.43
N ARG A 199 -0.28 -13.63 -27.74
CA ARG A 199 0.87 -13.18 -28.51
C ARG A 199 2.18 -13.60 -27.86
N ARG A 200 2.35 -13.34 -26.56
CA ARG A 200 3.58 -13.67 -25.82
C ARG A 200 3.85 -15.18 -25.77
N VAL A 201 2.80 -15.99 -25.58
CA VAL A 201 2.93 -17.46 -25.60
C VAL A 201 3.26 -17.93 -27.01
N ALA A 202 2.57 -17.42 -28.03
CA ALA A 202 2.79 -17.78 -29.43
C ALA A 202 4.16 -17.36 -29.97
N GLU A 203 4.75 -16.28 -29.47
CA GLU A 203 6.11 -15.83 -29.81
C GLU A 203 7.20 -16.60 -29.04
N SER A 204 6.84 -17.40 -28.04
CA SER A 204 7.82 -18.16 -27.25
C SER A 204 8.20 -19.46 -27.97
N GLY A 205 9.40 -19.50 -28.53
CA GLY A 205 10.05 -20.67 -29.15
C GLY A 205 9.92 -21.95 -28.32
N LEU A 206 10.77 -22.04 -27.29
CA LEU A 206 10.83 -23.19 -26.39
C LEU A 206 9.54 -23.40 -25.59
N GLY A 207 8.78 -22.33 -25.35
CA GLY A 207 7.54 -22.40 -24.59
C GLY A 207 6.35 -22.97 -25.37
N TRP A 208 6.28 -22.73 -26.67
CA TRP A 208 5.13 -23.14 -27.49
C TRP A 208 5.45 -23.31 -28.97
N SER A 209 5.96 -22.28 -29.65
CA SER A 209 5.92 -22.20 -31.12
C SER A 209 6.71 -23.31 -31.81
N ASP A 210 7.86 -23.69 -31.26
CA ASP A 210 8.73 -24.70 -31.87
C ASP A 210 8.10 -26.09 -31.73
N ASN A 211 7.61 -26.41 -30.54
CA ASN A 211 6.90 -27.67 -30.27
C ASN A 211 5.60 -27.78 -31.08
N ALA A 212 4.88 -26.67 -31.25
CA ALA A 212 3.67 -26.62 -32.07
C ALA A 212 4.03 -26.83 -33.56
N ALA A 213 5.06 -26.15 -34.07
CA ALA A 213 5.52 -26.30 -35.44
C ALA A 213 5.97 -27.73 -35.75
N ASP A 214 6.73 -28.35 -34.83
CA ASP A 214 7.20 -29.73 -34.94
C ASP A 214 6.03 -30.72 -34.92
N SER A 215 5.07 -30.52 -34.02
CA SER A 215 3.86 -31.35 -33.93
C SER A 215 3.02 -31.27 -35.21
N TYR A 216 2.82 -30.05 -35.75
CA TYR A 216 2.11 -29.87 -37.02
C TYR A 216 2.87 -30.46 -38.21
N ARG A 217 4.20 -30.35 -38.23
CA ARG A 217 5.04 -30.97 -39.27
C ARG A 217 4.92 -32.49 -39.23
N LEU A 218 5.05 -33.10 -38.05
CA LEU A 218 4.91 -34.53 -37.87
C LEU A 218 3.49 -35.00 -38.23
N GLY A 219 2.47 -34.27 -37.80
CA GLY A 219 1.07 -34.55 -38.13
C GLY A 219 0.80 -34.55 -39.63
N ARG A 220 1.34 -33.57 -40.38
CA ARG A 220 1.26 -33.54 -41.85
C ARG A 220 2.00 -34.72 -42.51
N GLN A 221 3.14 -35.13 -41.96
CA GLN A 221 3.86 -36.31 -42.45
C GLN A 221 3.04 -37.59 -42.25
N VAL A 222 2.49 -37.80 -41.05
CA VAL A 222 1.62 -38.94 -40.74
C VAL A 222 0.38 -38.92 -41.61
N GLN A 223 -0.27 -37.77 -41.78
CA GLN A 223 -1.42 -37.62 -42.68
C GLN A 223 -1.07 -38.08 -44.09
N SER A 224 0.06 -37.60 -44.65
CA SER A 224 0.46 -37.97 -46.01
C SER A 224 0.71 -39.48 -46.18
N ALA A 225 1.26 -40.14 -45.16
CA ALA A 225 1.53 -41.58 -45.19
C ALA A 225 0.24 -42.43 -45.01
N VAL A 226 -0.67 -42.01 -44.13
CA VAL A 226 -1.84 -42.80 -43.73
C VAL A 226 -3.07 -42.48 -44.61
N GLN A 227 -3.12 -41.35 -45.30
CA GLN A 227 -4.26 -40.97 -46.14
C GLN A 227 -4.59 -41.98 -47.25
N ALA A 228 -3.58 -42.69 -47.78
CA ALA A 228 -3.80 -43.78 -48.72
C ALA A 228 -4.47 -44.99 -48.06
N LEU A 229 -4.11 -45.29 -46.81
CA LEU A 229 -4.69 -46.38 -46.03
C LEU A 229 -6.11 -46.04 -45.54
N ASP A 230 -6.37 -44.80 -45.15
CA ASP A 230 -7.67 -44.39 -44.57
C ASP A 230 -8.78 -44.16 -45.63
N ARG A 231 -8.41 -44.04 -46.92
CA ARG A 231 -9.34 -43.78 -48.02
C ARG A 231 -10.54 -44.75 -48.09
N PRO A 232 -10.35 -46.07 -47.98
CA PRO A 232 -11.45 -47.05 -48.01
C PRO A 232 -12.41 -46.94 -46.80
N TRP A 233 -11.93 -46.39 -45.68
CA TRP A 233 -12.70 -46.21 -44.45
C TRP A 233 -13.40 -44.85 -44.36
N ASN A 234 -13.25 -43.98 -45.38
CA ASN A 234 -13.89 -42.67 -45.46
C ASN A 234 -13.68 -41.80 -44.21
N ARG A 235 -12.52 -41.92 -43.54
CA ARG A 235 -12.16 -41.08 -42.39
C ARG A 235 -11.81 -39.67 -42.85
N GLY A 236 -12.26 -38.67 -42.09
CA GLY A 236 -11.93 -37.27 -42.31
C GLY A 236 -10.43 -36.99 -42.10
N THR A 237 -9.91 -35.94 -42.75
CA THR A 237 -8.54 -35.50 -42.54
C THR A 237 -8.34 -34.97 -41.12
N PRO A 238 -7.16 -35.17 -40.51
CA PRO A 238 -6.85 -34.59 -39.20
C PRO A 238 -7.01 -33.06 -39.21
N GLU A 239 -7.67 -32.52 -38.19
CA GLU A 239 -7.76 -31.09 -37.95
C GLU A 239 -6.57 -30.64 -37.11
N PHE A 240 -5.72 -29.78 -37.67
CA PHE A 240 -4.57 -29.23 -36.96
C PHE A 240 -4.88 -27.89 -36.28
N ASP A 241 -5.95 -27.22 -36.70
CA ASP A 241 -6.42 -25.99 -36.08
C ASP A 241 -7.45 -26.28 -34.97
N TRP A 242 -7.01 -27.06 -33.98
CA TRP A 242 -7.85 -27.44 -32.85
C TRP A 242 -8.23 -26.24 -31.98
N LEU A 243 -7.53 -25.10 -32.09
CA LEU A 243 -7.75 -23.93 -31.24
C LEU A 243 -8.93 -23.08 -31.73
N SER A 244 -9.13 -22.97 -33.04
CA SER A 244 -10.23 -22.19 -33.64
C SER A 244 -11.61 -22.62 -33.15
N SER A 245 -11.79 -23.92 -32.88
CA SER A 245 -13.03 -24.46 -32.30
C SER A 245 -13.30 -23.95 -30.87
N TRP A 246 -12.26 -23.50 -30.14
CA TRP A 246 -12.37 -22.97 -28.78
C TRP A 246 -12.46 -21.45 -28.70
N VAL A 247 -12.18 -20.72 -29.79
CA VAL A 247 -12.15 -19.24 -29.80
C VAL A 247 -13.47 -18.62 -29.35
N GLY A 248 -14.61 -19.26 -29.67
CA GLY A 248 -15.95 -18.81 -29.25
C GLY A 248 -16.33 -19.13 -27.80
N PHE A 249 -15.54 -19.93 -27.09
CA PHE A 249 -15.81 -20.33 -25.70
C PHE A 249 -15.10 -19.46 -24.66
N VAL A 250 -14.29 -18.50 -25.09
CA VAL A 250 -13.70 -17.49 -24.19
C VAL A 250 -14.81 -16.52 -23.80
N PRO A 251 -15.20 -16.43 -22.50
CA PRO A 251 -16.28 -15.53 -22.10
C PRO A 251 -15.96 -14.09 -22.51
N ALA A 252 -16.90 -13.42 -23.18
CA ALA A 252 -16.70 -12.09 -23.76
C ALA A 252 -16.13 -11.04 -22.78
N ARG A 253 -16.39 -11.20 -21.47
CA ARG A 253 -15.84 -10.37 -20.39
C ARG A 253 -14.30 -10.39 -20.26
N HIS A 254 -13.61 -11.35 -20.87
CA HIS A 254 -12.15 -11.46 -20.86
C HIS A 254 -11.51 -10.90 -22.14
N LEU A 255 -12.29 -10.75 -23.22
CA LEU A 255 -11.91 -10.13 -24.48
C LEU A 255 -12.15 -8.61 -24.42
N TYR A 256 -11.44 -7.88 -23.56
CA TYR A 256 -11.51 -6.42 -23.56
C TYR A 256 -10.95 -5.87 -24.89
N THR A 257 -11.85 -5.48 -25.78
CA THR A 257 -11.53 -4.61 -26.91
C THR A 257 -11.51 -3.18 -26.37
N ASN A 258 -10.32 -2.56 -26.40
CA ASN A 258 -10.22 -1.11 -26.29
C ASN A 258 -10.93 -0.51 -27.51
N GLN A 259 -12.24 -0.26 -27.41
CA GLN A 259 -12.84 0.81 -28.17
C GLN A 259 -12.64 2.10 -27.39
N GLU A 260 -11.57 2.79 -27.75
CA GLU A 260 -11.52 4.25 -27.65
C GLU A 260 -12.78 4.81 -28.33
N GLY A 261 -13.47 5.69 -27.62
CA GLY A 261 -14.54 6.51 -28.14
C GLY A 261 -14.55 7.84 -27.38
N PRO A 262 -15.10 8.88 -28.02
CA PRO A 262 -14.39 9.97 -28.67
C PRO A 262 -13.84 11.07 -27.74
#